data_AF-A0A2I0NF17-F1
#
_entry.id   AF-A0A2I0NF17-F1
#
_cell.length_a   1.000
_cell.length_b   1.000
_cell.length_c   1.000
_cell.angle_alpha   90.00
_cell.angle_beta   90.00
_cell.angle_gamma   90.00
#
_symmetry.space_group_name_H-M   'P 1'
#
loop_
_entity.id
_entity.type
_entity.pdbx_description
1 polymer ?
#
loop_
_entity_poly.entity_id
_entity_poly.type
_entity_poly.pdbx_seq_one_letter_code
_entity_poly.pdbx_strand_id
1 'polypeptide(L)'
;MLHRHAFLLRRLHSLSGIVPIGLFLFFHLLTNSSIVWGLSDSSHHPEVHAGAATYQHEVDFIHSMPALPLIEVFGLWLPIGFHAVLGVLYARA
;
A
#
# COMPACT_ATOMS: atom_id res chain seq x y z
N MET A 1 6.12 33.43 2.25
CA MET A 1 6.59 32.42 1.27
C MET A 1 5.69 31.17 1.17
N LEU A 2 4.99 30.72 2.23
CA LEU A 2 4.07 29.57 2.14
C LEU A 2 2.86 29.74 1.19
N HIS A 3 2.36 30.97 1.00
CA HIS A 3 1.20 31.23 0.13
C HIS A 3 1.46 30.91 -1.36
N ARG A 4 2.71 31.01 -1.83
CA ARG A 4 3.06 30.79 -3.24
C ARG A 4 3.03 29.30 -3.63
N HIS A 5 3.26 28.40 -2.67
CA HIS A 5 3.27 26.95 -2.92
C HIS A 5 2.07 26.21 -2.30
N ALA A 6 1.20 26.90 -1.55
CA ALA A 6 0.04 26.28 -0.89
C ALA A 6 -0.89 25.54 -1.86
N PHE A 7 -1.10 26.08 -3.07
CA PHE A 7 -1.89 25.40 -4.10
C PHE A 7 -1.24 24.09 -4.58
N LEU A 8 0.08 24.12 -4.83
CA LEU A 8 0.83 22.94 -5.27
C LEU A 8 0.87 21.88 -4.15
N LEU A 9 1.16 22.27 -2.92
CA LEU A 9 1.23 21.35 -1.78
C LEU A 9 -0.11 20.67 -1.51
N ARG A 10 -1.24 21.38 -1.62
CA ARG A 10 -2.57 20.76 -1.50
C ARG A 10 -2.86 19.74 -2.61
N ARG A 11 -2.48 20.05 -3.84
CA ARG A 11 -2.62 19.09 -4.97
C ARG A 11 -1.73 17.87 -4.79
N LEU A 12 -0.48 18.07 -4.39
CA LEU A 12 0.45 16.97 -4.11
C LEU A 12 -0.04 16.10 -2.95
N HIS A 13 -0.57 16.71 -1.87
CA HIS A 13 -1.15 15.98 -0.75
C HIS A 13 -2.34 15.11 -1.18
N SER A 14 -3.25 15.65 -1.99
CA SER A 14 -4.36 14.86 -2.54
C SER A 14 -3.87 13.76 -3.48
N LEU A 15 -2.92 14.07 -4.36
CA LEU A 15 -2.33 13.12 -5.30
C LEU A 15 -1.63 11.97 -4.58
N SER A 16 -0.88 12.25 -3.50
CA SER A 16 -0.23 11.23 -2.68
C SER A 16 -1.24 10.35 -1.94
N GLY A 17 -2.41 10.90 -1.57
CA GLY A 17 -3.51 10.12 -1.00
C GLY A 17 -4.12 9.13 -2.00
N ILE A 18 -4.34 9.57 -3.23
CA ILE A 18 -5.02 8.75 -4.24
C ILE A 18 -4.06 7.76 -4.90
N VAL A 19 -2.90 8.24 -5.38
CA VAL A 19 -2.02 7.45 -6.26
C VAL A 19 -1.17 6.47 -5.45
N PRO A 20 -0.17 6.90 -4.65
CA PRO A 20 0.66 5.94 -3.92
C PRO A 20 -0.10 5.26 -2.78
N ILE A 21 -0.83 5.99 -1.94
CA ILE A 21 -1.53 5.39 -0.79
C ILE A 21 -2.72 4.54 -1.23
N GLY A 22 -3.56 5.05 -2.14
CA GLY A 22 -4.70 4.29 -2.66
C GLY A 22 -4.27 3.01 -3.39
N LEU A 23 -3.24 3.08 -4.24
CA LEU A 23 -2.71 1.90 -4.93
C LEU A 23 -2.12 0.88 -3.95
N PHE A 24 -1.35 1.35 -2.96
CA PHE A 24 -0.84 0.49 -1.90
C PHE A 24 -1.98 -0.22 -1.16
N LEU A 25 -2.98 0.51 -0.70
CA LEU A 25 -4.11 -0.06 0.04
C LEU A 25 -4.90 -1.06 -0.81
N PHE A 26 -5.07 -0.80 -2.11
CA PHE A 26 -5.72 -1.73 -3.02
C PHE A 26 -4.99 -3.08 -3.04
N PHE A 27 -3.69 -3.08 -3.37
CA PHE A 27 -2.90 -4.32 -3.39
C PHE A 27 -2.77 -4.96 -2.00
N HIS A 28 -2.60 -4.15 -0.96
CA HIS A 28 -2.48 -4.64 0.40
C HIS A 28 -3.73 -5.40 0.85
N LEU A 29 -4.92 -4.82 0.61
CA LEU A 29 -6.19 -5.48 0.93
C LEU A 29 -6.44 -6.69 0.02
N LEU A 30 -6.04 -6.62 -1.25
CA LEU A 30 -6.15 -7.74 -2.19
C LEU A 30 -5.31 -8.93 -1.73
N THR A 31 -4.04 -8.70 -1.42
CA THR A 31 -3.13 -9.74 -0.90
C THR A 31 -3.63 -10.27 0.44
N ASN A 32 -4.16 -9.43 1.36
CA ASN A 32 -4.79 -9.92 2.58
C ASN A 32 -6.05 -10.77 2.31
N SER A 33 -6.85 -10.40 1.29
CA SER A 33 -8.05 -11.16 0.93
C SER A 33 -7.76 -12.53 0.31
N SER A 34 -6.52 -12.76 -0.14
CA SER A 34 -6.08 -14.06 -0.66
C SER A 34 -6.21 -15.21 0.34
N ILE A 35 -6.24 -14.91 1.65
CA ILE A 35 -6.58 -15.90 2.69
C ILE A 35 -7.96 -16.49 2.42
N VAL A 36 -8.96 -15.65 2.16
CA VAL A 36 -10.34 -16.07 1.90
C VAL A 36 -10.42 -16.83 0.58
N TRP A 37 -9.68 -16.41 -0.44
CA TRP A 37 -9.63 -17.11 -1.72
C TRP A 37 -9.06 -18.52 -1.60
N GLY A 38 -7.95 -18.70 -0.87
CA GLY A 38 -7.38 -20.03 -0.62
C GLY A 38 -8.29 -20.94 0.22
N LEU A 39 -9.20 -20.37 1.04
CA LEU A 39 -10.26 -21.15 1.69
C LEU A 39 -11.35 -21.59 0.69
N SER A 40 -11.71 -20.73 -0.26
CA SER A 40 -12.79 -21.00 -1.22
C SER A 40 -12.37 -21.87 -2.40
N ASP A 41 -11.09 -21.87 -2.76
CA ASP A 41 -10.52 -22.66 -3.85
C ASP A 41 -9.33 -23.49 -3.35
N SER A 42 -9.64 -24.62 -2.71
CA SER A 42 -8.64 -25.56 -2.20
C SER A 42 -7.97 -26.40 -3.29
N SER A 43 -8.26 -26.17 -4.57
CA SER A 43 -7.76 -27.00 -5.66
C SER A 43 -6.25 -26.86 -5.89
N HIS A 44 -5.64 -25.76 -5.42
CA HIS A 44 -4.22 -25.44 -5.65
C HIS A 44 -3.29 -25.80 -4.48
N HIS A 45 -3.81 -26.11 -3.29
CA HIS A 45 -3.01 -26.38 -2.09
C HIS A 45 -3.60 -27.54 -1.26
N PRO A 46 -2.98 -28.73 -1.25
CA PRO A 46 -3.43 -29.88 -0.44
C PRO A 46 -3.18 -29.72 1.08
N GLU A 47 -2.72 -28.53 1.48
CA GLU A 47 -2.32 -28.16 2.84
C GLU A 47 -3.55 -28.08 3.77
N VAL A 48 -3.38 -28.45 5.05
CA VAL A 48 -4.40 -28.29 6.11
C VAL A 48 -4.82 -26.82 6.30
N HIS A 49 -4.03 -25.87 5.81
CA HIS A 49 -4.27 -24.42 5.90
C HIS A 49 -4.17 -23.72 4.52
N ALA A 50 -4.97 -24.16 3.55
CA ALA A 50 -4.96 -23.62 2.18
C ALA A 50 -4.98 -22.08 2.09
N GLY A 51 -5.78 -21.38 2.91
CA GLY A 51 -5.78 -19.91 2.95
C GLY A 51 -4.45 -19.28 3.38
N ALA A 52 -3.83 -19.82 4.43
CA ALA A 52 -2.54 -19.31 4.89
C ALA A 52 -1.44 -19.59 3.86
N ALA A 53 -1.51 -20.73 3.16
CA ALA A 53 -0.58 -21.08 2.09
C ALA A 53 -0.70 -20.11 0.90
N THR A 54 -1.92 -19.81 0.43
CA THR A 54 -2.14 -18.83 -0.64
C THR A 54 -1.66 -17.44 -0.24
N TYR A 55 -1.99 -16.98 0.98
CA TYR A 55 -1.49 -15.71 1.49
C TYR A 55 0.03 -15.64 1.54
N GLN A 56 0.68 -16.70 2.06
CA GLN A 56 2.14 -16.74 2.13
C GLN A 56 2.77 -16.71 0.75
N HIS A 57 2.21 -17.43 -0.22
CA HIS A 57 2.65 -17.39 -1.62
C HIS A 57 2.60 -15.97 -2.21
N GLU A 58 1.49 -15.24 -2.00
CA GLU A 58 1.36 -13.85 -2.48
C GLU A 58 2.34 -12.91 -1.78
N VAL A 59 2.59 -13.09 -0.48
CA VAL A 59 3.58 -12.31 0.28
C VAL A 59 5.00 -12.61 -0.21
N ASP A 60 5.35 -13.87 -0.44
CA ASP A 60 6.66 -14.28 -0.95
C ASP A 60 6.89 -13.75 -2.36
N PHE A 61 5.85 -13.71 -3.20
CA PHE A 61 5.91 -13.07 -4.51
C PHE A 61 6.27 -11.58 -4.40
N ILE A 62 5.66 -10.84 -3.47
CA ILE A 62 6.02 -9.43 -3.21
C ILE A 62 7.46 -9.32 -2.71
N HIS A 63 7.88 -10.17 -1.78
CA HIS A 63 9.25 -10.17 -1.26
C HIS A 63 10.31 -10.56 -2.30
N SER A 64 9.91 -11.26 -3.37
CA SER A 64 10.81 -11.62 -4.48
C SER A 64 11.07 -10.46 -5.46
N MET A 65 10.37 -9.34 -5.33
CA MET A 65 10.50 -8.22 -6.27
C MET A 65 11.89 -7.56 -6.21
N PRO A 66 12.49 -7.24 -7.38
CA PRO A 66 13.79 -6.57 -7.42
C PRO A 66 13.69 -5.16 -6.85
N ALA A 67 14.72 -4.74 -6.11
CA ALA A 67 14.80 -3.43 -5.48
C ALA A 67 13.61 -3.10 -4.53
N LEU A 68 13.04 -4.11 -3.87
CA LEU A 68 11.95 -3.93 -2.91
C LEU A 68 12.20 -2.81 -1.87
N PRO A 69 13.38 -2.67 -1.23
CA PRO A 69 13.60 -1.58 -0.28
C PRO A 69 13.46 -0.17 -0.91
N LEU A 70 13.79 -0.04 -2.20
CA LEU A 70 13.62 1.21 -2.94
C LEU A 70 12.14 1.49 -3.19
N ILE A 71 11.39 0.46 -3.59
CA ILE A 71 9.94 0.53 -3.80
C ILE A 71 9.23 0.89 -2.49
N GLU A 72 9.63 0.29 -1.37
CA GLU A 72 9.06 0.59 -0.05
C GLU A 72 9.34 2.04 0.38
N VAL A 73 10.59 2.50 0.25
CA VAL A 73 10.95 3.87 0.66
C VAL A 73 10.24 4.92 -0.19
N PHE A 74 10.30 4.80 -1.51
CA PHE A 74 9.81 5.83 -2.43
C PHE A 74 8.33 5.68 -2.81
N GLY A 75 7.83 4.45 -2.86
CA GLY A 75 6.45 4.14 -3.19
C GLY A 75 5.51 4.14 -1.99
N LEU A 76 6.00 3.82 -0.78
CA LEU A 76 5.17 3.68 0.41
C LEU A 76 5.52 4.70 1.50
N TRP A 77 6.72 4.61 2.10
CA TRP A 77 7.04 5.32 3.33
C TRP A 77 7.07 6.84 3.12
N LEU A 78 7.75 7.30 2.06
CA LEU A 78 7.86 8.72 1.75
C LEU A 78 6.50 9.34 1.39
N PRO A 79 5.67 8.75 0.50
CA PRO A 79 4.35 9.28 0.19
C PRO A 79 3.38 9.25 1.39
N ILE A 80 3.39 8.20 2.21
CA ILE A 80 2.58 8.11 3.44
C ILE A 80 3.00 9.21 4.42
N GLY A 81 4.30 9.37 4.67
CA GLY A 81 4.82 10.40 5.55
C GLY A 81 4.46 11.81 5.07
N PHE A 82 4.66 12.08 3.77
CA PHE A 82 4.27 13.36 3.16
C PHE A 82 2.77 13.64 3.29
N HIS A 83 1.93 12.65 2.98
CA HIS A 83 0.48 12.78 3.10
C HIS A 83 0.06 13.04 4.54
N ALA A 84 0.54 12.22 5.49
CA ALA A 84 0.17 12.33 6.89
C ALA A 84 0.60 13.67 7.52
N VAL A 85 1.85 14.10 7.28
CA VAL A 85 2.36 15.37 7.82
C VAL A 85 1.55 16.56 7.28
N LEU A 86 1.34 16.66 5.97
CA LEU A 86 0.54 17.75 5.40
C LEU A 86 -0.93 17.67 5.83
N GLY A 87 -1.50 16.48 5.94
CA GLY A 87 -2.87 16.28 6.41
C GLY A 87 -3.07 16.80 7.83
N VAL A 88 -2.14 16.49 8.73
CA VAL A 88 -2.17 17.01 10.11
C VAL A 88 -2.00 18.53 10.15
N LEU A 89 -1.09 19.09 9.33
CA LEU A 89 -0.90 20.55 9.25
C LEU A 89 -2.16 21.26 8.74
N TYR A 90 -2.84 20.71 7.73
CA TYR A 90 -4.08 21.28 7.22
C TYR A 90 -5.27 21.11 8.16
N ALA A 91 -5.32 20.02 8.94
CA ALA A 91 -6.38 19.81 9.92
C ALA A 91 -6.26 20.73 11.15
N ARG A 92 -5.06 21.28 11.41
CA ARG A 92 -4.76 22.12 12.57
C ARG A 92 -4.65 23.62 12.26
N ALA A 93 -4.68 24.00 10.99
CA ALA A 93 -4.59 25.38 10.52
C ALA A 93 -5.99 25.96 10.24
#